data_AF-A0A3N5VA94-F1
#
_entry.id   AF-A0A3N5VA94-F1
#
_cell.length_a   1.000
_cell.length_b   1.000
_cell.length_c   1.000
_cell.angle_alpha   90.00
_cell.angle_beta   90.00
_cell.angle_gamma   90.00
#
_symmetry.space_group_name_H-M   'P 1'
#
loop_
_entity.id
_entity.type
_entity.pdbx_description
1 polymer ?
#
loop_
_entity_poly.entity_id
_entity_poly.type
_entity_poly.pdbx_seq_one_letter_code
_entity_poly.pdbx_strand_id
1 'polypeptide(L)'
;MESKGFKRMVLGVVLILFLLSGSCAMNPVSGGPELMLLSESDEIQLGKQTDVQVRKQYGVYEDQKLNAYLNDMCQRLARVSHRPSLPYKFEIVDASAVNAFAVPGGYVYFTRGILANLNNEAELAGVMGHEIGHITARHSAQQYSRAQLAQFGVLVGGLFLGDLVSGVAQLGVGMLFLSFSRDNERQADELGVEYASKAGYDAKELAGFFETLERMNPGSDRSGLPGWFSTHPSPEDRVVAVRKEAREWQQRLGNRDLNVNREVYLRHVDGLVYGDDPRQGYVDEGMFYHPGMKFQFPVPANWKVNNTHSQVQIMNENKEGGIIFS
;
A
#
# COMPACT_ATOMS: atom_id res chain seq x y z
N MET A 1 -40.74 -3.21 -34.12
CA MET A 1 -40.20 -3.43 -32.76
C MET A 1 -38.73 -3.02 -32.60
N GLU A 2 -38.03 -2.61 -33.67
CA GLU A 2 -36.58 -2.30 -33.63
C GLU A 2 -36.19 -0.92 -33.07
N SER A 3 -37.10 0.07 -33.05
CA SER A 3 -36.72 1.46 -32.70
C SER A 3 -36.45 1.68 -31.20
N LYS A 4 -36.97 0.83 -30.31
CA LYS A 4 -36.73 0.94 -28.87
C LYS A 4 -35.33 0.44 -28.49
N GLY A 5 -34.83 -0.59 -29.16
CA GLY A 5 -33.47 -1.10 -28.96
C GLY A 5 -32.41 -0.11 -29.44
N PHE A 6 -32.61 0.44 -30.65
CA PHE A 6 -31.71 1.44 -31.22
C PHE A 6 -31.64 2.72 -30.38
N LYS A 7 -32.78 3.25 -29.90
CA LYS A 7 -32.80 4.43 -29.02
C LYS A 7 -32.11 4.18 -27.68
N ARG A 8 -32.23 2.97 -27.10
CA ARG A 8 -31.53 2.60 -25.86
C ARG A 8 -30.01 2.47 -26.07
N MET A 9 -29.60 1.90 -27.19
CA MET A 9 -28.18 1.79 -27.57
C MET A 9 -27.56 3.18 -27.79
N VAL A 10 -28.24 4.05 -28.55
CA VAL A 10 -27.80 5.44 -28.78
C VAL A 10 -27.74 6.22 -27.47
N LEU A 11 -28.74 6.08 -26.59
CA LEU A 11 -28.72 6.73 -25.27
C LEU A 11 -27.58 6.22 -24.39
N GLY A 12 -27.30 4.91 -24.41
CA GLY A 12 -26.14 4.32 -23.71
C GLY A 12 -24.80 4.84 -24.22
N VAL A 13 -24.63 4.94 -25.55
CA VAL A 13 -23.43 5.51 -26.17
C VAL A 13 -23.27 7.00 -25.84
N VAL A 14 -24.35 7.78 -25.86
CA VAL A 14 -24.32 9.20 -25.49
C VAL A 14 -23.99 9.38 -24.00
N LEU A 15 -24.51 8.52 -23.11
CA LEU A 15 -24.18 8.54 -21.69
C LEU A 15 -22.70 8.19 -21.43
N ILE A 16 -22.16 7.20 -22.15
CA ILE A 16 -20.74 6.83 -22.10
C ILE A 16 -19.87 8.00 -22.58
N LEU A 17 -20.21 8.62 -23.70
CA LEU A 17 -19.49 9.78 -24.23
C LEU A 17 -19.54 10.98 -23.27
N PHE A 18 -20.64 11.16 -22.53
CA PHE A 18 -20.78 12.21 -21.51
C PHE A 18 -20.01 11.92 -20.22
N LEU A 19 -19.88 10.65 -19.82
CA LEU A 19 -19.04 10.26 -18.66
C LEU A 19 -17.55 10.37 -18.99
N LEU A 20 -17.16 10.04 -20.24
CA LEU A 20 -15.77 10.12 -20.69
C LEU A 20 -15.27 11.57 -20.83
N SER A 21 -16.15 12.55 -21.09
CA SER A 21 -15.75 13.96 -21.24
C SER A 21 -15.35 14.65 -19.93
N GLY A 22 -15.75 14.12 -18.77
CA GLY A 22 -15.34 14.60 -17.44
C GLY A 22 -14.21 13.81 -16.77
N SER A 23 -13.72 12.74 -17.41
CA SER A 23 -12.81 11.75 -16.80
C SER A 23 -11.34 11.93 -17.19
N CYS A 24 -10.97 13.03 -17.83
CA CYS A 24 -9.58 13.35 -18.13
C CYS A 24 -9.04 14.27 -17.04
N ALA A 25 -8.22 13.73 -16.14
CA ALA A 25 -7.47 14.54 -15.18
C ALA A 25 -5.99 14.58 -15.58
N MET A 26 -5.32 15.69 -15.28
CA MET A 26 -3.90 15.84 -15.53
C MET A 26 -3.12 15.02 -14.49
N ASN A 27 -2.20 14.18 -14.94
CA ASN A 27 -1.28 13.48 -14.05
C ASN A 27 -0.21 14.48 -13.56
N PRO A 28 -0.06 14.70 -12.24
CA PRO A 28 0.89 15.69 -11.71
C PRO A 28 2.36 15.42 -12.05
N VAL A 29 2.70 14.16 -12.37
CA VAL A 29 4.07 13.74 -12.70
C VAL A 29 4.29 13.79 -14.21
N SER A 30 3.44 13.12 -15.00
CA SER A 30 3.64 13.04 -16.46
C SER A 30 3.20 14.32 -17.19
N GLY A 31 2.37 15.16 -16.56
CA GLY A 31 1.79 16.37 -17.15
C GLY A 31 0.79 16.10 -18.28
N GLY A 32 0.50 14.83 -18.59
CA GLY A 32 -0.45 14.43 -19.63
C GLY A 32 -1.87 14.22 -19.10
N PRO A 33 -2.89 14.27 -19.98
CA PRO A 33 -4.23 13.82 -19.63
C PRO A 33 -4.25 12.30 -19.50
N GLU A 34 -4.74 11.80 -18.36
CA GLU A 34 -4.97 10.39 -18.12
C GLU A 34 -6.42 10.15 -17.75
N LEU A 35 -6.94 8.98 -18.13
CA LEU A 35 -8.29 8.57 -17.76
C LEU A 35 -8.35 8.31 -16.25
N MET A 36 -8.96 9.23 -15.53
CA MET A 36 -9.10 9.26 -14.09
C MET A 36 -10.57 9.49 -13.75
N LEU A 37 -11.24 8.47 -13.25
CA LEU A 37 -12.63 8.57 -12.81
C LEU A 37 -12.77 9.26 -11.44
N LEU A 38 -11.67 9.37 -10.69
CA LEU A 38 -11.63 9.99 -9.37
C LEU A 38 -11.05 11.41 -9.48
N SER A 39 -11.75 12.38 -8.88
CA SER A 39 -11.16 13.69 -8.57
C SER A 39 -10.20 13.60 -7.37
N GLU A 40 -9.40 14.64 -7.14
CA GLU A 40 -8.54 14.70 -5.94
C GLU A 40 -9.36 14.68 -4.64
N SER A 41 -10.51 15.35 -4.61
CA SER A 41 -11.43 15.28 -3.46
C SER A 41 -11.98 13.88 -3.23
N ASP A 42 -12.27 13.14 -4.30
CA ASP A 42 -12.73 11.74 -4.20
C ASP A 42 -11.60 10.84 -3.68
N GLU A 43 -10.37 11.04 -4.15
CA GLU A 43 -9.19 10.33 -3.61
C GLU A 43 -9.03 10.56 -2.11
N ILE A 44 -9.16 11.81 -1.65
CA ILE A 44 -9.05 12.16 -0.22
C ILE A 44 -10.17 11.50 0.60
N GLN A 45 -11.41 11.54 0.10
CA GLN A 45 -12.55 10.92 0.78
C GLN A 45 -12.41 9.40 0.85
N LEU A 46 -12.01 8.76 -0.26
CA LEU A 46 -11.76 7.34 -0.34
C LEU A 46 -10.62 6.92 0.60
N GLY A 47 -9.51 7.66 0.61
CA GLY A 47 -8.40 7.46 1.55
C GLY A 47 -8.85 7.44 3.00
N LYS A 48 -9.69 8.42 3.39
CA LYS A 48 -10.24 8.51 4.75
C LYS A 48 -11.14 7.31 5.11
N GLN A 49 -11.90 6.79 4.16
CA GLN A 49 -12.72 5.59 4.38
C GLN A 49 -11.86 4.33 4.48
N THR A 50 -10.86 4.20 3.61
CA THR A 50 -9.92 3.06 3.61
C THR A 50 -9.07 3.04 4.87
N ASP A 51 -8.65 4.20 5.39
CA ASP A 51 -7.93 4.32 6.68
C ASP A 51 -8.66 3.64 7.84
N VAL A 52 -9.96 3.89 7.98
CA VAL A 52 -10.79 3.24 9.01
C VAL A 52 -10.76 1.72 8.85
N GLN A 53 -10.80 1.22 7.62
CA GLN A 53 -10.78 -0.21 7.35
C GLN A 53 -9.39 -0.84 7.57
N VAL A 54 -8.32 -0.17 7.15
CA VAL A 54 -6.92 -0.59 7.34
C VAL A 54 -6.62 -0.73 8.83
N ARG A 55 -6.93 0.30 9.62
CA ARG A 55 -6.72 0.29 11.06
C ARG A 55 -7.54 -0.79 11.77
N LYS A 56 -8.78 -1.02 11.31
CA LYS A 56 -9.62 -2.11 11.82
C LYS A 56 -9.08 -3.49 11.44
N GLN A 57 -8.44 -3.63 10.28
CA GLN A 57 -7.99 -4.91 9.75
C GLN A 57 -6.63 -5.33 10.30
N TYR A 58 -5.70 -4.38 10.46
CA TYR A 58 -4.29 -4.68 10.77
C TYR A 58 -3.83 -4.10 12.12
N GLY A 59 -4.67 -3.29 12.78
CA GLY A 59 -4.28 -2.58 13.97
C GLY A 59 -3.23 -1.51 13.70
N VAL A 60 -2.90 -0.75 14.74
CA VAL A 60 -1.81 0.24 14.73
C VAL A 60 -0.74 -0.22 15.70
N TYR A 61 0.52 -0.12 15.31
CA TYR A 61 1.63 -0.43 16.20
C TYR A 61 1.88 0.75 17.16
N GLU A 62 1.60 0.52 18.45
CA GLU A 62 1.68 1.54 19.48
C GLU A 62 3.12 1.82 19.92
N ASP A 63 3.85 2.61 19.12
CA ASP A 63 5.12 3.22 19.51
C ASP A 63 5.14 4.70 19.12
N GLN A 64 4.92 5.59 20.10
CA GLN A 64 4.84 7.03 19.85
C GLN A 64 6.16 7.62 19.36
N LYS A 65 7.31 7.09 19.80
CA LYS A 65 8.63 7.62 19.43
C LYS A 65 8.97 7.23 18.00
N LEU A 66 8.76 5.96 17.66
CA LEU A 66 9.00 5.46 16.31
C LEU A 66 8.03 6.12 15.32
N ASN A 67 6.74 6.22 15.65
CA ASN A 67 5.76 6.92 14.81
C ASN A 67 6.13 8.39 14.57
N ALA A 68 6.56 9.12 15.62
CA ALA A 68 6.98 10.51 15.46
C ALA A 68 8.22 10.66 14.56
N TYR A 69 9.20 9.79 14.72
CA TYR A 69 10.40 9.74 13.88
C TYR A 69 10.06 9.48 12.40
N LEU A 70 9.28 8.42 12.13
CA LEU A 70 8.86 8.09 10.77
C LEU A 70 8.03 9.21 10.15
N ASN A 71 7.06 9.75 10.89
CA ASN A 71 6.23 10.83 10.39
C ASN A 71 7.06 12.08 10.05
N ASP A 72 8.01 12.51 10.88
CA ASP A 72 8.89 13.64 10.52
C ASP A 72 9.64 13.39 9.21
N MET A 73 10.25 12.21 9.08
CA MET A 73 11.01 11.83 7.90
C MET A 73 10.13 11.78 6.64
N CYS A 74 9.00 11.09 6.69
CA CYS A 74 8.08 10.97 5.56
C CYS A 74 7.45 12.30 5.17
N GLN A 75 7.17 13.20 6.13
CA GLN A 75 6.70 14.55 5.84
C GLN A 75 7.77 15.39 5.12
N ARG A 76 9.07 15.18 5.39
CA ARG A 76 10.16 15.81 4.61
C ARG A 76 10.11 15.37 3.13
N LEU A 77 9.89 14.08 2.88
CA LEU A 77 9.75 13.53 1.51
C LEU A 77 8.50 14.07 0.81
N ALA A 78 7.35 14.07 1.49
CA ALA A 78 6.09 14.56 0.93
C ALA A 78 6.17 16.04 0.50
N ARG A 79 6.86 16.88 1.27
CA ARG A 79 7.04 18.31 0.95
C ARG A 79 7.83 18.57 -0.34
N VAL A 80 8.71 17.67 -0.74
CA VAL A 80 9.51 17.79 -1.99
C VAL A 80 8.90 17.00 -3.16
N SER A 81 7.73 16.41 -2.94
CA SER A 81 7.02 15.60 -3.93
C SER A 81 6.24 16.44 -4.95
N HIS A 82 5.69 15.78 -5.98
CA HIS A 82 4.85 16.44 -6.98
C HIS A 82 3.43 16.80 -6.49
N ARG A 83 2.99 16.35 -5.30
CA ARG A 83 1.69 16.73 -4.69
C ARG A 83 1.83 17.14 -3.21
N PRO A 84 2.62 18.17 -2.89
CA PRO A 84 2.99 18.48 -1.50
C PRO A 84 1.84 19.02 -0.65
N SER A 85 0.71 19.40 -1.26
CA SER A 85 -0.48 19.92 -0.61
C SER A 85 -1.47 18.84 -0.14
N LEU A 86 -1.24 17.56 -0.47
CA LEU A 86 -2.09 16.49 0.02
C LEU A 86 -1.97 16.35 1.55
N PRO A 87 -3.05 15.94 2.24
CA PRO A 87 -3.06 15.74 3.69
C PRO A 87 -2.36 14.42 4.06
N TYR A 88 -1.05 14.34 3.85
CA TYR A 88 -0.28 13.12 4.06
C TYR A 88 -0.36 12.62 5.50
N LYS A 89 -0.60 11.31 5.65
CA LYS A 89 -0.63 10.59 6.91
C LYS A 89 0.20 9.32 6.79
N PHE A 90 1.05 9.12 7.79
CA PHE A 90 2.01 8.02 7.86
C PHE A 90 1.73 7.24 9.14
N GLU A 91 1.53 5.93 9.05
CA GLU A 91 1.14 5.10 10.19
C GLU A 91 1.81 3.73 10.12
N ILE A 92 2.20 3.20 11.27
CA ILE A 92 2.72 1.83 11.37
C ILE A 92 1.57 0.89 11.69
N VAL A 93 1.36 -0.13 10.86
CA VAL A 93 0.40 -1.21 11.13
C VAL A 93 1.09 -2.40 11.79
N ASP A 94 0.40 -3.05 12.73
CA ASP A 94 0.95 -4.17 13.51
C ASP A 94 0.83 -5.49 12.73
N ALA A 95 1.57 -5.56 11.62
CA ALA A 95 1.64 -6.73 10.75
C ALA A 95 3.09 -7.19 10.57
N SER A 96 3.30 -8.51 10.62
CA SER A 96 4.59 -9.17 10.41
C SER A 96 5.04 -9.16 8.94
N ALA A 97 4.12 -8.93 8.00
CA ALA A 97 4.42 -9.03 6.58
C ALA A 97 5.48 -8.00 6.20
N VAL A 98 6.40 -8.33 5.29
CA VAL A 98 7.33 -7.31 4.75
C VAL A 98 6.60 -6.55 3.66
N ASN A 99 6.01 -5.40 4.00
CA ASN A 99 5.28 -4.57 3.06
C ASN A 99 5.20 -3.09 3.49
N ALA A 100 4.99 -2.21 2.53
CA ALA A 100 4.50 -0.85 2.71
C ALA A 100 3.45 -0.59 1.63
N PHE A 101 2.50 0.29 1.88
CA PHE A 101 1.50 0.59 0.86
C PHE A 101 0.90 1.98 1.04
N ALA A 102 0.64 2.62 -0.10
CA ALA A 102 -0.15 3.83 -0.19
C ALA A 102 -1.60 3.54 -0.59
N VAL A 103 -2.54 4.24 0.05
CA VAL A 103 -3.93 4.35 -0.42
C VAL A 103 -4.21 5.78 -0.88
N PRO A 104 -5.23 6.01 -1.73
CA PRO A 104 -5.53 7.33 -2.27
C PRO A 104 -5.62 8.42 -1.20
N GLY A 105 -5.33 9.67 -1.57
CA GLY A 105 -5.56 10.81 -0.68
C GLY A 105 -4.45 11.12 0.33
N GLY A 106 -3.29 10.48 0.24
CA GLY A 106 -2.11 10.81 1.05
C GLY A 106 -1.82 9.87 2.21
N TYR A 107 -2.49 8.73 2.31
CA TYR A 107 -2.30 7.77 3.39
C TYR A 107 -1.26 6.72 3.00
N VAL A 108 -0.22 6.57 3.81
CA VAL A 108 0.85 5.59 3.60
C VAL A 108 1.07 4.79 4.88
N TYR A 109 1.17 3.48 4.74
CA TYR A 109 1.31 2.54 5.84
C TYR A 109 2.60 1.74 5.71
N PHE A 110 3.19 1.43 6.85
CA PHE A 110 4.35 0.56 6.98
C PHE A 110 3.99 -0.58 7.88
N THR A 111 4.33 -1.79 7.50
CA THR A 111 4.21 -2.91 8.41
C THR A 111 5.37 -2.91 9.40
N ARG A 112 5.16 -3.52 10.57
CA ARG A 112 6.27 -3.84 11.47
C ARG A 112 7.33 -4.72 10.79
N GLY A 113 6.88 -5.63 9.92
CA GLY A 113 7.77 -6.49 9.13
C GLY A 113 8.74 -5.73 8.24
N ILE A 114 8.32 -4.68 7.51
CA ILE A 114 9.24 -3.92 6.66
C ILE A 114 10.26 -3.16 7.50
N LEU A 115 9.85 -2.57 8.62
CA LEU A 115 10.73 -1.85 9.54
C LEU A 115 11.77 -2.77 10.19
N ALA A 116 11.48 -4.06 10.35
CA ALA A 116 12.46 -5.00 10.88
C ALA A 116 13.51 -5.47 9.85
N ASN A 117 13.31 -5.19 8.56
CA ASN A 117 14.14 -5.70 7.47
C ASN A 117 14.92 -4.62 6.70
N LEU A 118 14.67 -3.35 7.00
CA LEU A 118 15.47 -2.24 6.49
C LEU A 118 16.77 -2.09 7.30
N ASN A 119 17.82 -1.62 6.64
CA ASN A 119 19.16 -1.56 7.19
C ASN A 119 19.58 -0.15 7.63
N ASN A 120 18.91 0.88 7.13
CA ASN A 120 19.23 2.27 7.43
C ASN A 120 18.07 3.22 7.06
N GLU A 121 18.17 4.49 7.46
CA GLU A 121 17.12 5.49 7.21
C GLU A 121 17.00 5.85 5.73
N ALA A 122 18.07 5.73 4.94
CA ALA A 122 18.03 6.01 3.51
C ALA A 122 17.32 4.92 2.68
N GLU A 123 17.47 3.64 3.04
CA GLU A 123 16.63 2.56 2.50
C GLU A 123 15.16 2.86 2.77
N LEU A 124 14.85 3.17 4.03
CA LEU A 124 13.50 3.56 4.44
C LEU A 124 13.02 4.73 3.58
N ALA A 125 13.78 5.84 3.51
CA ALA A 125 13.43 7.02 2.73
C ALA A 125 13.18 6.73 1.24
N GLY A 126 13.97 5.83 0.64
CA GLY A 126 13.75 5.36 -0.72
C GLY A 126 12.41 4.64 -0.88
N VAL A 127 12.09 3.71 0.03
CA VAL A 127 10.80 2.99 0.03
C VAL A 127 9.64 3.96 0.25
N MET A 128 9.76 4.91 1.17
CA MET A 128 8.67 5.88 1.40
C MET A 128 8.51 6.83 0.21
N GLY A 129 9.63 7.21 -0.40
CA GLY A 129 9.64 7.97 -1.64
C GLY A 129 8.88 7.23 -2.74
N HIS A 130 9.09 5.91 -2.86
CA HIS A 130 8.39 5.05 -3.81
C HIS A 130 6.87 5.03 -3.55
N GLU A 131 6.43 4.83 -2.29
CA GLU A 131 5.00 4.89 -1.93
C GLU A 131 4.37 6.27 -2.20
N ILE A 132 5.10 7.35 -1.88
CA ILE A 132 4.69 8.72 -2.23
C ILE A 132 4.63 8.87 -3.75
N GLY A 133 5.55 8.23 -4.49
CA GLY A 133 5.56 8.10 -5.94
C GLY A 133 4.22 7.60 -6.47
N HIS A 134 3.71 6.46 -5.96
CA HIS A 134 2.39 5.93 -6.32
C HIS A 134 1.25 6.93 -6.09
N ILE A 135 1.28 7.69 -4.99
CA ILE A 135 0.27 8.72 -4.70
C ILE A 135 0.38 9.88 -5.69
N THR A 136 1.60 10.36 -5.95
CA THR A 136 1.84 11.52 -6.81
C THR A 136 1.52 11.24 -8.27
N ALA A 137 1.84 10.04 -8.76
CA ALA A 137 1.48 9.56 -10.09
C ALA A 137 0.04 9.01 -10.18
N ARG A 138 -0.69 9.01 -9.05
CA ARG A 138 -2.09 8.58 -8.96
C ARG A 138 -2.33 7.13 -9.39
N HIS A 139 -1.34 6.24 -9.22
CA HIS A 139 -1.41 4.84 -9.68
C HIS A 139 -2.61 4.08 -9.11
N SER A 140 -2.94 4.26 -7.83
CA SER A 140 -4.10 3.61 -7.22
C SER A 140 -5.43 4.12 -7.80
N ALA A 141 -5.52 5.42 -8.14
CA ALA A 141 -6.69 5.99 -8.79
C ALA A 141 -6.84 5.49 -10.24
N GLN A 142 -5.73 5.28 -10.96
CA GLN A 142 -5.75 4.64 -12.29
C GLN A 142 -6.24 3.20 -12.20
N GLN A 143 -5.72 2.41 -11.25
CA GLN A 143 -6.15 1.01 -11.06
C GLN A 143 -7.62 0.91 -10.68
N TYR A 144 -8.07 1.78 -9.79
CA TYR A 144 -9.49 1.90 -9.43
C TYR A 144 -10.35 2.21 -10.67
N SER A 145 -9.93 3.22 -11.46
CA SER A 145 -10.64 3.62 -12.67
C SER A 145 -10.74 2.46 -13.68
N ARG A 146 -9.66 1.70 -13.87
CA ARG A 146 -9.63 0.52 -14.74
C ARG A 146 -10.53 -0.60 -14.22
N ALA A 147 -10.51 -0.88 -12.93
CA ALA A 147 -11.35 -1.90 -12.30
C ALA A 147 -12.84 -1.56 -12.45
N GLN A 148 -13.20 -0.29 -12.23
CA GLN A 148 -14.57 0.17 -12.39
C GLN A 148 -15.01 0.08 -13.86
N LEU A 149 -14.18 0.51 -14.81
CA LEU A 149 -14.48 0.39 -16.26
C LEU A 149 -14.63 -1.07 -16.71
N ALA A 150 -13.84 -1.99 -16.16
CA ALA A 150 -14.00 -3.42 -16.44
C ALA A 150 -15.36 -3.94 -15.97
N GLN A 151 -15.82 -3.55 -14.77
CA GLN A 151 -17.15 -3.88 -14.26
C GLN A 151 -18.26 -3.27 -15.14
N PHE A 152 -18.09 -2.02 -15.57
CA PHE A 152 -19.00 -1.37 -16.52
C PHE A 152 -19.08 -2.12 -17.86
N GLY A 153 -17.95 -2.57 -18.42
CA GLY A 153 -17.91 -3.33 -19.67
C GLY A 153 -18.71 -4.63 -19.58
N VAL A 154 -18.68 -5.30 -18.43
CA VAL A 154 -19.49 -6.50 -18.14
C VAL A 154 -20.99 -6.15 -18.05
N LEU A 155 -21.35 -5.04 -17.39
CA LEU A 155 -22.74 -4.58 -17.22
C LEU A 155 -23.40 -4.11 -18.53
N VAL A 156 -22.66 -3.42 -19.41
CA VAL A 156 -23.18 -2.98 -20.72
C VAL A 156 -23.37 -4.18 -21.67
N GLY A 157 -22.54 -5.23 -21.53
CA GLY A 157 -22.79 -6.53 -22.18
C GLY A 157 -24.04 -7.27 -21.66
N GLY A 158 -24.58 -6.86 -20.52
CA GLY A 158 -25.73 -7.48 -19.86
C GLY A 158 -26.72 -6.47 -19.26
N LEU A 159 -27.28 -5.55 -20.07
CA LEU A 159 -28.52 -4.77 -19.83
C LEU A 159 -28.98 -4.49 -18.37
N PHE A 160 -28.08 -4.07 -17.48
CA PHE A 160 -28.45 -3.50 -16.18
C PHE A 160 -27.65 -2.22 -15.95
N LEU A 161 -28.34 -1.12 -15.70
CA LEU A 161 -27.73 0.15 -15.25
C LEU A 161 -28.31 0.41 -13.86
N GLY A 162 -27.83 -0.38 -12.89
CA GLY A 162 -28.07 -0.15 -11.46
C GLY A 162 -26.99 0.76 -10.87
N ASP A 163 -27.36 1.46 -9.79
CA ASP A 163 -26.67 2.59 -9.17
C ASP A 163 -25.15 2.44 -8.97
N LEU A 164 -24.39 3.06 -9.87
CA LEU A 164 -22.92 2.95 -9.97
C LEU A 164 -22.15 3.59 -8.82
N VAL A 165 -22.82 4.46 -8.07
CA VAL A 165 -22.23 5.19 -6.94
C VAL A 165 -22.10 4.30 -5.70
N SER A 166 -22.91 3.23 -5.60
CA SER A 166 -22.89 2.31 -4.45
C SER A 166 -21.65 1.40 -4.39
N GLY A 167 -20.95 1.20 -5.51
CA GLY A 167 -19.77 0.32 -5.60
C GLY A 167 -18.47 0.93 -5.06
N VAL A 168 -18.43 2.24 -4.80
CA VAL A 168 -17.22 2.95 -4.35
C VAL A 168 -16.77 2.47 -2.95
N ALA A 169 -17.72 2.15 -2.07
CA ALA A 169 -17.43 1.79 -0.69
C ALA A 169 -16.85 0.38 -0.50
N GLN A 170 -17.05 -0.53 -1.47
CA GLN A 170 -16.70 -1.95 -1.35
C GLN A 170 -15.26 -2.29 -1.76
N LEU A 171 -14.51 -1.33 -2.32
CA LEU A 171 -13.17 -1.57 -2.83
C LEU A 171 -12.04 -1.21 -1.83
N GLY A 172 -12.35 -0.61 -0.67
CA GLY A 172 -11.38 -0.06 0.31
C GLY A 172 -10.11 -0.90 0.53
N VAL A 173 -10.16 -1.92 1.40
CA VAL A 173 -9.01 -2.81 1.68
C VAL A 173 -8.68 -3.74 0.50
N GLY A 174 -9.65 -4.04 -0.38
CA GLY A 174 -9.42 -4.87 -1.55
C GLY A 174 -8.37 -4.31 -2.51
N MET A 175 -8.21 -2.98 -2.56
CA MET A 175 -7.16 -2.31 -3.33
C MET A 175 -5.75 -2.67 -2.88
N LEU A 176 -5.55 -3.08 -1.63
CA LEU A 176 -4.23 -3.50 -1.13
C LEU A 176 -3.74 -4.81 -1.77
N PHE A 177 -4.64 -5.55 -2.42
CA PHE A 177 -4.31 -6.81 -3.11
C PHE A 177 -4.17 -6.62 -4.62
N LEU A 178 -4.37 -5.39 -5.13
CA LEU A 178 -4.12 -5.09 -6.54
C LEU A 178 -2.61 -4.97 -6.78
N SER A 179 -2.14 -5.56 -7.87
CA SER A 179 -0.77 -5.40 -8.31
C SER A 179 -0.62 -4.19 -9.22
N PHE A 180 0.46 -3.44 -9.08
CA PHE A 180 0.81 -2.39 -10.03
C PHE A 180 1.44 -2.97 -11.31
N SER A 181 1.37 -2.22 -12.42
CA SER A 181 2.11 -2.59 -13.62
C SER A 181 3.60 -2.35 -13.42
N ARG A 182 4.45 -3.04 -14.19
CA ARG A 182 5.91 -2.78 -14.17
C ARG A 182 6.26 -1.34 -14.55
N ASP A 183 5.44 -0.68 -15.38
CA ASP A 183 5.65 0.74 -15.73
C ASP A 183 5.34 1.66 -14.54
N ASN A 184 4.26 1.38 -13.79
CA ASN A 184 3.96 2.11 -12.55
C ASN A 184 5.09 1.94 -11.53
N GLU A 185 5.64 0.73 -11.41
CA GLU A 185 6.75 0.44 -10.49
C GLU A 185 8.03 1.18 -10.89
N ARG A 186 8.38 1.22 -12.19
CA ARG A 186 9.51 2.02 -12.68
C ARG A 186 9.32 3.51 -12.38
N GLN A 187 8.13 4.06 -12.65
CA GLN A 187 7.85 5.46 -12.36
C GLN A 187 7.89 5.75 -10.86
N ALA A 188 7.39 4.84 -10.03
CA ALA A 188 7.45 4.99 -8.57
C ALA A 188 8.90 4.88 -8.04
N ASP A 189 9.74 4.01 -8.62
CA ASP A 189 11.18 3.96 -8.31
C ASP A 189 11.88 5.27 -8.66
N GLU A 190 11.62 5.82 -9.86
CA GLU A 190 12.19 7.09 -10.31
C GLU A 190 11.83 8.24 -9.35
N LEU A 191 10.55 8.34 -9.02
CA LEU A 191 10.05 9.31 -8.06
C LEU A 191 10.61 9.08 -6.66
N GLY A 192 10.77 7.82 -6.24
CA GLY A 192 11.36 7.47 -4.95
C GLY A 192 12.82 7.92 -4.83
N VAL A 193 13.60 7.69 -5.89
CA VAL A 193 14.98 8.18 -5.99
C VAL A 193 15.03 9.70 -5.95
N GLU A 194 14.17 10.36 -6.72
CA GLU A 194 14.06 11.82 -6.75
C GLU A 194 13.74 12.41 -5.37
N TYR A 195 12.69 11.91 -4.71
CA TYR A 195 12.22 12.45 -3.44
C TYR A 195 13.23 12.20 -2.32
N ALA A 196 13.80 10.99 -2.24
CA ALA A 196 14.85 10.68 -1.27
C ALA A 196 16.09 11.57 -1.47
N SER A 197 16.53 11.74 -2.71
CA SER A 197 17.68 12.60 -3.04
C SER A 197 17.42 14.06 -2.67
N LYS A 198 16.25 14.61 -3.03
CA LYS A 198 15.87 15.99 -2.69
C LYS A 198 15.73 16.21 -1.17
N ALA A 199 15.33 15.19 -0.43
CA ALA A 199 15.26 15.23 1.03
C ALA A 199 16.63 15.03 1.71
N GLY A 200 17.69 14.77 0.94
CA GLY A 200 19.07 14.66 1.43
C GLY A 200 19.50 13.26 1.82
N TYR A 201 18.83 12.21 1.34
CA TYR A 201 19.19 10.81 1.57
C TYR A 201 19.91 10.19 0.37
N ASP A 202 20.83 9.25 0.62
CA ASP A 202 21.48 8.51 -0.47
C ASP A 202 20.49 7.50 -1.06
N ALA A 203 19.83 7.90 -2.14
CA ALA A 203 18.82 7.09 -2.81
C ALA A 203 19.35 5.78 -3.41
N LYS A 204 20.67 5.57 -3.48
CA LYS A 204 21.24 4.26 -3.90
C LYS A 204 20.86 3.15 -2.92
N GLU A 205 20.61 3.48 -1.66
CA GLU A 205 20.24 2.54 -0.62
C GLU A 205 18.91 1.83 -0.93
N LEU A 206 17.99 2.46 -1.67
CA LEU A 206 16.77 1.79 -2.16
C LEU A 206 17.07 0.48 -2.91
N ALA A 207 18.17 0.44 -3.67
CA ALA A 207 18.60 -0.76 -4.36
C ALA A 207 19.04 -1.87 -3.39
N GLY A 208 19.62 -1.50 -2.23
CA GLY A 208 19.98 -2.44 -1.16
C GLY A 208 18.75 -3.09 -0.52
N PHE A 209 17.65 -2.34 -0.39
CA PHE A 209 16.38 -2.91 0.04
C PHE A 209 15.80 -3.88 -1.01
N PHE A 210 15.84 -3.56 -2.30
CA PHE A 210 15.42 -4.49 -3.34
C PHE A 210 16.24 -5.79 -3.35
N GLU A 211 17.56 -5.70 -3.19
CA GLU A 211 18.42 -6.88 -3.04
C GLU A 211 18.05 -7.69 -1.78
N THR A 212 17.63 -7.02 -0.70
CA THR A 212 17.12 -7.68 0.52
C THR A 212 15.83 -8.44 0.23
N LEU A 213 14.88 -7.82 -0.47
CA LEU A 213 13.64 -8.47 -0.88
C LEU A 213 13.89 -9.67 -1.81
N GLU A 214 14.79 -9.55 -2.78
CA GLU A 214 15.16 -10.66 -3.68
C GLU A 214 15.72 -11.86 -2.92
N ARG A 215 16.53 -11.63 -1.88
CA ARG A 215 17.04 -12.72 -1.02
C ARG A 215 15.96 -13.34 -0.15
N MET A 216 15.01 -12.53 0.33
CA MET A 216 13.92 -13.00 1.20
C MET A 216 12.80 -13.70 0.42
N ASN A 217 12.58 -13.29 -0.83
CA ASN A 217 11.43 -13.63 -1.66
C ASN A 217 10.11 -13.61 -0.85
N PRO A 218 9.74 -12.45 -0.28
CA PRO A 218 8.67 -12.38 0.71
C PRO A 218 7.31 -12.77 0.08
N GLY A 219 6.77 -13.90 0.54
CA GLY A 219 5.37 -14.26 0.32
C GLY A 219 4.43 -13.50 1.26
N SER A 220 3.12 -13.77 1.16
CA SER A 220 2.18 -13.38 2.21
C SER A 220 2.49 -14.13 3.51
N ASP A 221 2.13 -13.54 4.65
CA ASP A 221 2.28 -14.17 5.97
C ASP A 221 0.93 -14.33 6.68
N ARG A 222 0.95 -14.64 7.99
CA ARG A 222 -0.27 -14.86 8.80
C ARG A 222 -1.08 -13.58 9.02
N SER A 223 -0.52 -12.40 8.79
CA SER A 223 -1.24 -11.13 8.96
C SER A 223 -2.32 -10.90 7.89
N GLY A 224 -2.33 -11.71 6.83
CA GLY A 224 -3.26 -11.57 5.72
C GLY A 224 -2.94 -10.41 4.77
N LEU A 225 -1.82 -9.71 4.98
CA LEU A 225 -1.26 -8.80 3.97
C LEU A 225 -0.48 -9.58 2.90
N PRO A 226 -0.56 -9.15 1.63
CA PRO A 226 0.35 -9.63 0.61
C PRO A 226 1.80 -9.23 0.97
N GLY A 227 2.77 -10.06 0.60
CA GLY A 227 4.18 -9.65 0.63
C GLY A 227 4.48 -8.64 -0.49
N TRP A 228 5.57 -7.87 -0.33
CA TRP A 228 5.98 -6.80 -1.26
C TRP A 228 5.79 -7.15 -2.75
N PHE A 229 6.37 -8.26 -3.23
CA PHE A 229 6.34 -8.57 -4.67
C PHE A 229 4.96 -8.95 -5.23
N SER A 230 3.97 -9.21 -4.37
CA SER A 230 2.60 -9.45 -4.81
C SER A 230 1.90 -8.14 -5.19
N THR A 231 2.23 -7.02 -4.54
CA THR A 231 1.68 -5.68 -4.84
C THR A 231 2.60 -4.87 -5.74
N HIS A 232 3.90 -5.11 -5.64
CA HIS A 232 4.99 -4.43 -6.34
C HIS A 232 5.79 -5.38 -7.23
N PRO A 233 5.25 -5.83 -8.38
CA PRO A 233 5.98 -6.72 -9.28
C PRO A 233 7.29 -6.09 -9.74
N SER A 234 8.42 -6.73 -9.44
CA SER A 234 9.75 -6.18 -9.77
C SER A 234 9.91 -5.98 -11.29
N PRO A 235 10.25 -4.77 -11.76
CA PRO A 235 10.71 -4.55 -13.12
C PRO A 235 12.03 -5.27 -13.39
N GLU A 236 12.32 -5.56 -14.66
CA GLU A 236 13.65 -6.03 -15.06
C GLU A 236 14.71 -4.95 -14.78
N ASP A 237 15.88 -5.39 -14.31
CA ASP A 237 17.04 -4.55 -13.99
C ASP A 237 16.76 -3.43 -12.94
N ARG A 238 15.73 -3.59 -12.10
CA ARG A 238 15.30 -2.60 -11.07
C ARG A 238 16.46 -2.01 -10.27
N VAL A 239 17.31 -2.88 -9.71
CA VAL A 239 18.49 -2.51 -8.91
C VAL A 239 19.48 -1.66 -9.70
N VAL A 240 19.72 -2.00 -10.96
CA VAL A 240 20.67 -1.28 -11.83
C VAL A 240 20.12 0.10 -12.20
N ALA A 241 18.83 0.17 -12.53
CA ALA A 241 18.14 1.42 -12.86
C ALA A 241 18.19 2.40 -11.68
N VAL A 242 17.78 1.97 -10.48
CA VAL A 242 17.78 2.78 -9.26
C VAL A 242 19.19 3.30 -8.94
N ARG A 243 20.21 2.44 -9.00
CA ARG A 243 21.61 2.86 -8.77
C ARG A 243 22.08 3.89 -9.79
N LYS A 244 21.69 3.74 -11.06
CA LYS A 244 22.04 4.68 -12.12
C LYS A 244 21.39 6.03 -11.86
N GLU A 245 20.10 6.04 -11.62
CA GLU A 245 19.33 7.26 -11.41
C GLU A 245 19.76 8.01 -10.13
N ALA A 246 20.02 7.29 -9.04
CA ALA A 246 20.52 7.89 -7.81
C ALA A 246 21.87 8.60 -8.02
N ARG A 247 22.75 8.06 -8.87
CA ARG A 247 23.99 8.75 -9.27
C ARG A 247 23.72 10.01 -10.08
N GLU A 248 22.76 9.97 -11.00
CA GLU A 248 22.38 11.15 -11.79
C GLU A 248 21.79 12.25 -10.91
N TRP A 249 20.93 11.91 -9.95
CA TRP A 249 20.41 12.86 -8.96
C TRP A 249 21.51 13.43 -8.06
N GLN A 250 22.42 12.59 -7.57
CA GLN A 250 23.56 13.07 -6.79
C GLN A 250 24.39 14.10 -7.57
N GLN A 251 24.61 13.87 -8.87
CA GLN A 251 25.29 14.84 -9.75
C GLN A 251 24.49 16.15 -9.91
N ARG A 252 23.18 16.06 -10.15
CA ARG A 252 22.27 17.22 -10.26
C ARG A 252 22.26 18.08 -9.00
N LEU A 253 22.42 17.46 -7.83
CA LEU A 253 22.47 18.14 -6.53
C LEU A 253 23.87 18.66 -6.16
N GLY A 254 24.84 18.55 -7.08
CA GLY A 254 26.19 19.08 -6.91
C GLY A 254 27.14 18.13 -6.18
N ASN A 255 26.96 16.81 -6.34
CA ASN A 255 27.77 15.75 -5.72
C ASN A 255 27.89 15.89 -4.20
N ARG A 256 26.78 16.23 -3.53
CA ARG A 256 26.72 16.30 -2.07
C ARG A 256 26.90 14.92 -1.45
N ASP A 257 27.49 14.90 -0.27
CA ASP A 257 27.39 13.76 0.63
C ASP A 257 25.95 13.67 1.13
N LEU A 258 25.29 12.58 0.77
CA LEU A 258 23.90 12.31 1.12
C LEU A 258 23.86 11.38 2.34
N ASN A 259 22.82 11.51 3.16
CA ASN A 259 22.73 10.80 4.43
C ASN A 259 22.30 9.34 4.21
N VAL A 260 22.97 8.41 4.91
CA VAL A 260 22.53 7.00 5.03
C VAL A 260 21.88 6.75 6.40
N ASN A 261 22.45 7.31 7.47
CA ASN A 261 21.89 7.31 8.83
C ASN A 261 21.56 5.92 9.43
N ARG A 262 22.42 4.92 9.18
CA ARG A 262 22.26 3.55 9.73
C ARG A 262 22.06 3.50 11.24
N GLU A 263 22.99 4.07 12.00
CA GLU A 263 22.95 3.98 13.48
C GLU A 263 21.77 4.75 14.08
N VAL A 264 21.31 5.80 13.41
CA VAL A 264 20.10 6.54 13.83
C VAL A 264 18.89 5.62 13.68
N TYR A 265 18.74 5.02 12.50
CA TYR A 265 17.66 4.10 12.21
C TYR A 265 17.60 2.91 13.18
N LEU A 266 18.73 2.23 13.37
CA LEU A 266 18.80 1.04 14.24
C LEU A 266 18.43 1.36 15.69
N ARG A 267 18.77 2.55 16.20
CA ARG A 267 18.32 2.99 17.54
C ARG A 267 16.81 3.23 17.62
N HIS A 268 16.19 3.67 16.54
CA HIS A 268 14.73 3.91 16.52
C HIS A 268 13.93 2.62 16.43
N VAL A 269 14.47 1.58 15.80
CA VAL A 269 13.81 0.26 15.70
C VAL A 269 14.29 -0.73 16.78
N ASP A 270 15.16 -0.31 17.70
CA ASP A 270 15.56 -1.14 18.83
C ASP A 270 14.35 -1.45 19.73
N GLY A 271 14.13 -2.73 20.01
CA GLY A 271 12.93 -3.21 20.71
C GLY A 271 11.68 -3.40 19.84
N LEU A 272 11.76 -3.17 18.52
CA LEU A 272 10.69 -3.52 17.59
C LEU A 272 10.41 -5.03 17.66
N VAL A 273 9.14 -5.40 17.82
CA VAL A 273 8.75 -6.81 17.82
C VAL A 273 9.00 -7.40 16.44
N TYR A 274 9.62 -8.58 16.36
CA TYR A 274 9.85 -9.30 15.11
C TYR A 274 8.91 -10.51 15.01
N GLY A 275 8.29 -10.73 13.84
CA GLY A 275 7.33 -11.82 13.64
C GLY A 275 5.93 -11.52 14.19
N ASP A 276 5.17 -12.53 14.59
CA ASP A 276 3.83 -12.32 15.15
C ASP A 276 3.93 -11.56 16.49
N ASP A 277 3.04 -10.56 16.74
CA ASP A 277 3.07 -9.82 18.01
C ASP A 277 2.45 -10.67 19.14
N PRO A 278 3.24 -11.15 20.13
CA PRO A 278 2.70 -11.98 21.20
C PRO A 278 1.69 -11.23 22.08
N ARG A 279 1.66 -9.89 22.06
CA ARG A 279 0.67 -9.09 22.79
C ARG A 279 -0.73 -9.20 22.17
N GLN A 280 -0.79 -9.44 20.86
CA GLN A 280 -2.01 -9.70 20.08
C GLN A 280 -2.40 -11.18 20.08
N GLY A 281 -1.55 -12.03 20.64
CA GLY A 281 -1.89 -13.39 21.02
C GLY A 281 -1.03 -14.46 20.37
N TYR A 282 -0.85 -15.54 21.10
CA TYR A 282 0.03 -16.64 20.77
C TYR A 282 -0.49 -17.95 21.33
N VAL A 283 0.02 -19.07 20.81
CA VAL A 283 -0.28 -20.40 21.31
C VAL A 283 0.93 -20.93 22.05
N ASP A 284 0.73 -21.40 23.28
CA ASP A 284 1.75 -22.07 24.06
C ASP A 284 1.12 -23.24 24.83
N GLU A 285 1.79 -24.40 24.80
CA GLU A 285 1.33 -25.65 25.43
C GLU A 285 -0.16 -26.02 25.20
N GLY A 286 -0.68 -25.78 23.98
CA GLY A 286 -2.08 -26.10 23.64
C GLY A 286 -3.11 -25.10 24.17
N MET A 287 -2.66 -23.94 24.66
CA MET A 287 -3.51 -22.83 25.09
C MET A 287 -3.24 -21.62 24.21
N PHE A 288 -4.30 -20.95 23.77
CA PHE A 288 -4.20 -19.62 23.17
C PHE A 288 -4.25 -18.57 24.27
N TYR A 289 -3.36 -17.59 24.21
CA TYR A 289 -3.30 -16.45 25.12
C TYR A 289 -3.44 -15.16 24.33
N HIS A 290 -4.22 -14.20 24.84
CA HIS A 290 -4.24 -12.83 24.36
C HIS A 290 -3.92 -11.84 25.49
N PRO A 291 -2.65 -11.47 25.68
CA PRO A 291 -2.23 -10.59 26.79
C PRO A 291 -2.94 -9.23 26.80
N GLY A 292 -3.11 -8.60 25.63
CA GLY A 292 -3.76 -7.28 25.53
C GLY A 292 -5.21 -7.27 26.02
N MET A 293 -6.04 -8.21 25.54
CA MET A 293 -7.45 -8.33 25.91
C MET A 293 -7.70 -9.18 27.17
N LYS A 294 -6.67 -9.83 27.72
CA LYS A 294 -6.71 -10.64 28.95
C LYS A 294 -7.68 -11.81 28.89
N PHE A 295 -7.65 -12.57 27.79
CA PHE A 295 -8.37 -13.85 27.70
C PHE A 295 -7.46 -14.97 27.21
N GLN A 296 -7.91 -16.20 27.43
CA GLN A 296 -7.26 -17.43 26.97
C GLN A 296 -8.28 -18.53 26.75
N PHE A 297 -7.97 -19.49 25.89
CA PHE A 297 -8.80 -20.68 25.67
C PHE A 297 -7.96 -21.89 25.19
N PRO A 298 -8.40 -23.13 25.45
CA PRO A 298 -7.71 -24.32 24.96
C PRO A 298 -7.83 -24.46 23.45
N VAL A 299 -6.73 -24.84 22.81
CA VAL A 299 -6.66 -25.17 21.38
C VAL A 299 -6.63 -26.70 21.25
N PRO A 300 -7.63 -27.32 20.60
CA PRO A 300 -7.64 -28.77 20.42
C PRO A 300 -6.40 -29.27 19.67
N ALA A 301 -5.97 -30.49 19.97
CA ALA A 301 -4.85 -31.12 19.29
C ALA A 301 -5.09 -31.20 17.76
N ASN A 302 -4.06 -30.90 16.97
CA ASN A 302 -4.09 -30.87 15.51
C ASN A 302 -5.02 -29.80 14.89
N TRP A 303 -5.45 -28.81 15.67
CA TRP A 303 -6.18 -27.66 15.13
C TRP A 303 -5.21 -26.52 14.83
N LYS A 304 -5.48 -25.78 13.75
CA LYS A 304 -4.71 -24.61 13.35
C LYS A 304 -5.38 -23.36 13.87
N VAL A 305 -4.59 -22.49 14.49
CA VAL A 305 -5.01 -21.16 14.93
C VAL A 305 -4.61 -20.15 13.85
N ASN A 306 -5.57 -19.36 13.43
CA ASN A 306 -5.37 -18.17 12.61
C ASN A 306 -5.75 -16.95 13.44
N ASN A 307 -4.74 -16.26 13.95
CA ASN A 307 -4.91 -15.07 14.76
C ASN A 307 -4.79 -13.83 13.87
N THR A 308 -5.85 -13.04 13.81
CA THR A 308 -5.88 -11.75 13.10
C THR A 308 -6.27 -10.66 14.08
N HIS A 309 -6.02 -9.40 13.73
CA HIS A 309 -6.37 -8.27 14.62
C HIS A 309 -7.87 -8.23 14.99
N SER A 310 -8.75 -8.64 14.08
CA SER A 310 -10.21 -8.54 14.28
C SER A 310 -10.85 -9.83 14.79
N GLN A 311 -10.14 -10.96 14.77
CA GLN A 311 -10.70 -12.25 15.19
C GLN A 311 -9.61 -13.33 15.34
N VAL A 312 -9.90 -14.32 16.19
CA VAL A 312 -9.15 -15.56 16.31
C VAL A 312 -10.00 -16.71 15.76
N GLN A 313 -9.49 -17.41 14.75
CA GLN A 313 -10.14 -18.59 14.19
C GLN A 313 -9.34 -19.83 14.57
N ILE A 314 -10.03 -20.90 14.98
CA ILE A 314 -9.44 -22.22 15.13
C ILE A 314 -10.19 -23.22 14.25
N MET A 315 -9.46 -24.00 13.47
CA MET A 315 -10.05 -24.96 12.53
C MET A 315 -9.31 -26.30 12.59
N ASN A 316 -10.05 -27.40 12.41
CA ASN A 316 -9.43 -28.71 12.22
C ASN A 316 -8.72 -28.80 10.85
N GLU A 317 -7.81 -29.77 10.69
CA GLU A 317 -7.00 -29.88 9.47
C GLU A 317 -7.81 -30.00 8.17
N ASN A 318 -8.94 -30.71 8.23
CA ASN A 318 -9.83 -30.94 7.09
C ASN A 318 -10.78 -29.75 6.81
N LYS A 319 -10.77 -28.71 7.64
CA LYS A 319 -11.67 -27.54 7.57
C LYS A 319 -13.17 -27.88 7.65
N GLU A 320 -13.51 -29.00 8.29
CA GLU A 320 -14.89 -29.47 8.49
C GLU A 320 -15.52 -28.92 9.78
N GLY A 321 -14.71 -28.39 10.70
CA GLY A 321 -15.17 -27.77 11.94
C GLY A 321 -14.25 -26.62 12.36
N GLY A 322 -14.84 -25.56 12.92
CA GLY A 322 -14.11 -24.40 13.39
C GLY A 322 -14.85 -23.59 14.45
N ILE A 323 -14.09 -22.82 15.22
CA ILE A 323 -14.59 -21.84 16.19
C ILE A 323 -14.00 -20.48 15.81
N ILE A 324 -14.84 -19.45 15.82
CA ILE A 324 -14.44 -18.07 15.52
C ILE A 324 -14.74 -17.22 16.76
N PHE A 325 -13.72 -16.53 17.25
CA PHE A 325 -13.82 -15.50 18.28
C PHE A 325 -13.63 -14.15 17.59
N SER A 326 -14.67 -13.33 17.49
CA SER A 326 -14.70 -12.04 16.77
C SER A 326 -15.25 -10.91 17.61
#